data_AF-A0A0A0LG00-F1
#
_entry.id   AF-A0A0A0LG00-F1
#
_cell.length_a   1.000
_cell.length_b   1.000
_cell.length_c   1.000
_cell.angle_alpha   90.00
_cell.angle_beta   90.00
_cell.angle_gamma   90.00
#
_symmetry.space_group_name_H-M   'P 1'
#
loop_
_entity.id
_entity.type
_entity.pdbx_description
1 polymer ?
#
loop_
_entity_poly.entity_id
_entity_poly.type
_entity_poly.pdbx_seq_one_letter_code
_entity_poly.pdbx_strand_id
1 'polypeptide(L)'
;MEAEYDERAVESGSLVVSGCGFDSVPTKLGLIFNLRQWVGKSTPSWVEAYVNVECNGGMAYNFGTYESTVLDVTNVDALVQLRQSRTPRRRSKVSKIISL
;
A
#
# COMPACT_ATOMS: atom_id res chain seq x y z
N MET A 1 -0.83 -8.70 -6.52
CA MET A 1 -1.21 -7.72 -7.57
C MET A 1 0.01 -7.03 -8.17
N GLU A 2 0.62 -5.97 -7.59
CA GLU A 2 1.88 -5.39 -8.13
C GLU A 2 2.94 -6.46 -8.40
N ALA A 3 3.02 -7.44 -7.51
CA ALA A 3 4.02 -8.47 -7.57
C ALA A 3 4.07 -9.31 -8.85
N GLU A 4 2.92 -9.49 -9.47
CA GLU A 4 2.67 -10.52 -10.48
C GLU A 4 2.23 -9.89 -11.82
N TYR A 5 1.72 -8.65 -11.77
CA TYR A 5 1.11 -7.99 -12.92
C TYR A 5 1.88 -6.75 -13.39
N ASP A 6 2.92 -6.30 -12.68
CA ASP A 6 3.68 -5.08 -13.03
C ASP A 6 4.23 -5.12 -14.47
N GLU A 7 4.94 -6.19 -14.84
CA GLU A 7 5.55 -6.32 -16.18
C GLU A 7 4.50 -6.35 -17.29
N ARG A 8 3.44 -7.15 -17.11
CA ARG A 8 2.32 -7.24 -18.07
C ARG A 8 1.54 -5.92 -18.18
N ALA A 9 1.43 -5.17 -17.09
CA ALA A 9 0.78 -3.86 -17.12
C ALA A 9 1.59 -2.88 -17.98
N VAL A 10 2.92 -2.89 -17.84
CA VAL A 10 3.81 -2.07 -18.68
C VAL A 10 3.69 -2.45 -20.15
N GLU A 11 3.75 -3.74 -20.48
CA GLU A 11 3.64 -4.21 -21.87
C GLU A 11 2.31 -3.86 -22.53
N SER A 12 1.21 -3.90 -21.77
CA SER A 12 -0.13 -3.59 -22.27
C SER A 12 -0.47 -2.10 -22.23
N GLY A 13 0.38 -1.25 -21.67
CA GLY A 13 0.07 0.17 -21.41
C GLY A 13 -0.99 0.38 -20.32
N SER A 14 -1.26 -0.63 -19.51
CA SER A 14 -2.20 -0.56 -18.39
C SER A 14 -1.54 -0.03 -17.11
N LEU A 15 -2.34 0.49 -16.19
CA LEU A 15 -1.88 0.93 -14.87
C LEU A 15 -2.38 -0.02 -13.78
N VAL A 16 -1.45 -0.61 -13.02
CA VAL A 16 -1.78 -1.36 -11.80
C VAL A 16 -1.56 -0.45 -10.59
N VAL A 17 -2.65 -0.09 -9.92
CA VAL A 17 -2.61 0.72 -8.70
C VAL A 17 -2.66 -0.22 -7.50
N SER A 18 -1.60 -0.23 -6.70
CA SER A 18 -1.53 -1.03 -5.47
C SER A 18 -1.63 -0.17 -4.22
N GLY A 19 -2.18 -0.74 -3.14
CA GLY A 19 -2.36 -0.04 -1.88
C GLY A 19 -3.40 1.09 -1.96
N CYS A 20 -4.52 0.86 -2.64
CA CYS A 20 -5.69 1.76 -2.65
C CYS A 20 -6.83 1.27 -1.75
N GLY A 21 -6.57 0.28 -0.90
CA GLY A 21 -7.53 -0.24 0.07
C GLY A 21 -7.64 0.63 1.33
N PHE A 22 -8.55 0.24 2.22
CA PHE A 22 -8.87 0.94 3.46
C PHE A 22 -7.63 1.26 4.31
N ASP A 23 -6.78 0.27 4.57
CA ASP A 23 -5.57 0.40 5.39
C ASP A 23 -4.46 1.21 4.70
N SER A 24 -4.43 1.17 3.38
CA SER A 24 -3.31 1.68 2.59
C SER A 24 -3.38 3.20 2.39
N VAL A 25 -4.58 3.78 2.45
CA VAL A 25 -4.75 5.24 2.41
C VAL A 25 -4.04 5.92 3.60
N PRO A 26 -4.34 5.60 4.87
CA PRO A 26 -3.62 6.19 6.00
C PRO A 26 -2.16 5.74 6.04
N THR A 27 -1.90 4.45 5.83
CA THR A 27 -0.57 3.86 6.09
C THR A 27 0.45 4.16 5.01
N LYS A 28 0.05 4.18 3.73
CA LYS A 28 0.97 4.42 2.60
C LYS A 28 0.84 5.82 2.01
N LEU A 29 -0.38 6.26 1.66
CA LEU A 29 -0.54 7.59 1.03
C LEU A 29 -0.20 8.71 2.02
N GLY A 30 -0.63 8.58 3.28
CA GLY A 30 -0.25 9.50 4.36
C GLY A 30 1.26 9.59 4.55
N LEU A 31 1.96 8.45 4.56
CA LEU A 31 3.42 8.41 4.64
C LEU A 31 4.08 9.09 3.43
N ILE A 32 3.65 8.76 2.21
CA ILE A 32 4.19 9.36 0.97
C ILE A 32 4.02 10.87 0.96
N PHE A 33 2.88 11.37 1.44
CA PHE A 33 2.62 12.80 1.55
C PHE A 33 3.61 13.47 2.51
N ASN A 34 3.76 12.94 3.72
CA ASN A 34 4.62 13.52 4.75
C ASN A 34 6.11 13.39 4.41
N LEU A 35 6.53 12.33 3.72
CA LEU A 35 7.93 12.16 3.26
C LEU A 35 8.40 13.28 2.33
N ARG A 36 7.49 14.02 1.69
CA ARG A 36 7.84 15.21 0.89
C ARG A 36 8.19 16.42 1.76
N GLN A 37 7.71 16.43 3.01
CA GLN A 37 7.89 17.52 3.97
C GLN A 37 9.02 17.22 4.96
N TRP A 38 9.23 15.95 5.32
CA TRP A 38 10.28 15.52 6.24
C TRP A 38 11.64 15.37 5.54
N VAL A 39 12.38 16.47 5.47
CA VAL A 39 13.69 16.55 4.80
C VAL A 39 14.85 16.81 5.76
N GLY A 40 16.04 16.32 5.40
CA GLY A 40 17.27 16.53 6.16
C GLY A 40 17.18 15.93 7.57
N LYS A 41 17.50 16.73 8.60
CA LYS A 41 17.49 16.27 10.00
C LYS A 41 16.09 15.95 10.54
N SER A 42 15.03 16.31 9.81
CA SER A 42 13.64 16.04 10.21
C SER A 42 13.09 14.73 9.64
N THR A 43 13.87 13.99 8.85
CA THR A 43 13.46 12.69 8.31
C THR A 43 13.43 11.64 9.42
N PRO A 44 12.27 11.01 9.70
CA PRO A 44 12.19 9.98 10.73
C PRO A 44 12.94 8.71 10.31
N SER A 45 13.58 8.04 11.28
CA SER A 45 14.21 6.73 11.06
C SER A 45 13.18 5.60 10.92
N TRP A 46 12.00 5.76 11.52
CA TRP A 46 10.90 4.81 11.45
C TRP A 46 9.55 5.52 11.65
N VAL A 47 8.50 4.94 11.08
CA VAL A 47 7.12 5.44 11.17
C VAL A 47 6.20 4.27 11.46
N GLU A 48 5.30 4.46 12.42
CA GLU A 48 4.21 3.54 12.71
C GLU A 48 2.88 4.20 12.38
N ALA A 49 1.96 3.41 11.83
CA ALA A 49 0.59 3.84 11.63
C ALA A 49 -0.33 2.93 12.45
N TYR A 50 -1.28 3.54 13.13
CA TYR A 50 -2.31 2.85 13.90
C TYR A 50 -3.67 3.27 13.37
N VAL A 51 -4.61 2.33 13.38
CA VAL A 51 -6.02 2.63 13.11
C VAL A 51 -6.83 2.20 14.33
N ASN A 52 -7.66 3.10 14.83
CA ASN A 52 -8.67 2.78 15.84
C ASN A 52 -10.04 2.85 15.14
N VAL A 53 -10.81 1.78 15.25
CA VAL A 53 -12.15 1.69 14.65
C VAL A 53 -13.16 1.61 15.78
N GLU A 54 -13.90 2.68 15.97
CA GLU A 54 -14.97 2.76 16.98
C GLU A 54 -16.32 2.54 16.29
N CYS A 55 -17.12 1.59 16.79
CA CYS A 55 -18.43 1.27 16.23
C CYS A 55 -19.44 0.98 17.35
N ASN A 56 -20.49 1.80 17.41
CA ASN A 56 -21.63 1.59 18.31
C ASN A 56 -22.71 0.77 17.58
N GLY A 57 -22.66 -0.57 17.72
CA GLY A 57 -23.63 -1.48 17.11
C GLY A 57 -23.09 -2.49 16.09
N GLY A 58 -21.76 -2.63 16.00
CA GLY A 58 -21.07 -3.55 15.09
C GLY A 58 -20.44 -2.84 13.89
N MET A 59 -19.60 -3.56 13.15
CA MET A 59 -18.85 -3.03 12.01
C MET A 59 -19.47 -3.52 10.70
N ALA A 60 -19.85 -2.58 9.82
CA ALA A 60 -20.31 -2.88 8.47
C ALA A 60 -19.15 -2.71 7.48
N TYR A 61 -18.67 -3.81 6.92
CA TYR A 61 -17.63 -3.80 5.89
C TYR A 61 -18.23 -4.12 4.53
N ASN A 62 -17.66 -3.56 3.47
CA ASN A 62 -17.93 -4.04 2.13
C ASN A 62 -17.47 -5.50 2.02
N PHE A 63 -18.20 -6.30 1.23
CA PHE A 63 -17.86 -7.71 1.00
C PHE A 63 -16.40 -7.92 0.58
N GLY A 64 -15.87 -7.06 -0.30
CA GLY A 64 -14.48 -7.14 -0.75
C GLY A 64 -13.46 -6.87 0.36
N THR A 65 -13.78 -5.97 1.32
CA THR A 65 -12.94 -5.73 2.50
C THR A 65 -12.95 -6.93 3.45
N TYR A 66 -14.13 -7.53 3.64
CA TYR A 66 -14.24 -8.75 4.45
C TYR A 66 -13.43 -9.89 3.84
N GLU A 67 -13.63 -10.17 2.55
CA GLU A 67 -12.91 -11.22 1.83
C GLU A 67 -11.39 -10.99 1.85
N SER A 68 -10.92 -9.77 1.58
CA SER A 68 -9.49 -9.45 1.62
C SER A 68 -8.91 -9.64 3.02
N THR A 69 -9.66 -9.26 4.07
CA THR A 69 -9.22 -9.44 5.46
C THR A 69 -9.08 -10.91 5.82
N VAL A 70 -10.05 -11.75 5.42
CA VAL A 70 -9.97 -13.20 5.64
C VAL A 70 -8.74 -13.77 4.96
N LEU A 71 -8.50 -13.44 3.69
CA LEU A 71 -7.33 -13.88 2.93
C LEU A 71 -6.01 -13.40 3.54
N ASP A 72 -5.95 -12.17 4.01
CA ASP A 72 -4.76 -11.61 4.64
C ASP A 72 -4.41 -12.31 5.95
N VAL A 73 -5.43 -12.63 6.77
CA VAL A 73 -5.25 -13.35 8.04
C VAL A 73 -4.84 -14.80 7.81
N THR A 74 -5.46 -15.51 6.86
CA THR A 74 -5.13 -16.91 6.59
C THR A 74 -3.74 -17.08 5.98
N ASN A 75 -3.20 -16.05 5.33
CA ASN A 75 -1.94 -16.10 4.61
C ASN A 75 -0.86 -15.18 5.19
N VAL A 76 -0.97 -14.79 6.47
CA VAL A 76 -0.09 -13.80 7.10
C VAL A 76 1.41 -14.15 6.96
N ASP A 77 1.79 -15.39 7.19
CA ASP A 77 3.19 -15.83 7.10
C ASP A 77 3.71 -15.78 5.67
N ALA A 78 2.89 -16.21 4.71
CA ALA A 78 3.22 -16.13 3.28
C ALA A 78 3.37 -14.66 2.84
N LEU A 79 2.53 -13.76 3.35
CA LEU A 79 2.65 -12.32 3.08
C LEU A 79 3.92 -11.72 3.69
N VAL A 80 4.34 -12.15 4.89
CA VAL A 80 5.61 -11.72 5.50
C VAL A 80 6.79 -12.20 4.65
N GLN A 81 6.81 -13.48 4.25
CA GLN A 81 7.86 -14.03 3.39
C GLN A 81 7.90 -13.32 2.02
N LEU A 82 6.74 -13.02 1.43
CA LEU A 82 6.65 -12.28 0.17
C LEU A 82 7.18 -10.85 0.29
N ARG A 83 6.98 -10.19 1.44
CA ARG A 83 7.54 -8.85 1.70
C ARG A 83 9.06 -8.90 1.89
N GLN A 84 9.56 -9.92 2.58
CA GLN A 84 10.99 -10.10 2.85
C GLN A 84 11.78 -10.54 1.61
N SER A 85 11.19 -11.34 0.72
CA SER A 85 11.85 -11.83 -0.50
C SER A 85 12.13 -10.72 -1.52
N ARG A 86 11.56 -9.54 -1.32
CA ARG A 86 11.67 -8.42 -2.25
C ARG A 86 12.72 -7.42 -1.81
N THR A 87 13.66 -7.15 -2.70
CA THR A 87 14.51 -5.97 -2.58
C THR A 87 13.62 -4.72 -2.65
N PRO A 88 13.78 -3.73 -1.77
CA PRO A 88 13.08 -2.45 -1.90
C PRO A 88 13.39 -1.84 -3.26
N ARG A 89 12.46 -1.94 -4.22
CA ARG A 89 12.59 -1.21 -5.49
C ARG A 89 12.43 0.27 -5.18
N ARG A 90 13.44 1.07 -5.53
CA ARG A 90 13.26 2.51 -5.67
C ARG A 90 12.16 2.68 -6.71
N ARG A 91 10.99 3.20 -6.31
CA ARG A 91 9.84 3.45 -7.20
C ARG A 91 10.37 4.00 -8.52
N SER A 92 9.91 3.42 -9.63
CA SER A 92 10.21 3.93 -10.95
C SER A 92 9.93 5.44 -10.93
N LYS A 93 10.91 6.24 -11.37
CA LYS A 93 10.63 7.63 -11.69
C LYS A 93 9.68 7.57 -12.87
N VAL A 94 8.37 7.58 -12.61
CA VAL A 94 7.38 7.89 -13.65
C VAL A 94 7.62 9.35 -14.01
N SER A 95 8.65 9.57 -14.82
CA SER A 95 8.93 10.82 -15.48
C SER A 95 7.98 10.85 -16.67
N LYS A 96 7.05 11.82 -16.66
CA LYS A 96 6.19 12.24 -17.80
C LYS A 96 4.83 11.56 -18.07
N ILE A 97 3.97 11.29 -17.08
CA ILE A 97 2.55 10.99 -17.41
C ILE A 97 1.53 11.92 -16.73
N ILE A 98 1.93 12.81 -15.82
CA ILE A 98 0.98 13.78 -15.24
C ILE A 98 1.42 15.20 -15.64
N SER A 99 1.15 15.53 -16.90
CA SER A 99 0.89 16.90 -17.34
C SER A 99 -0.59 16.98 -17.69
N LEU A 100 -1.39 17.23 -16.67
CA LEU A 100 -2.73 17.82 -16.76
C LEU A 100 -2.66 19.17 -16.05
#